data_AF-A0A496ZV59-F1
#
_entry.id   AF-A0A496ZV59-F1
#
_cell.length_a   1.000
_cell.length_b   1.000
_cell.length_c   1.000
_cell.angle_alpha   90.00
_cell.angle_beta   90.00
_cell.angle_gamma   90.00
#
_symmetry.space_group_name_H-M   'P 1'
#
loop_
_entity.id
_entity.type
_entity.pdbx_description
1 polymer ?
#
loop_
_entity_poly.entity_id
_entity_poly.type
_entity_poly.pdbx_seq_one_letter_code
_entity_poly.pdbx_strand_id
1 'polypeptide(L)'
;SGAIGFAAHPFEKRICDKFRKYEWKKTEVNDFDGIEIWNYLSEWIGKMKPKLNGIFMVIFPTLFIRKPFREILNWWDKLNIEGKRKSAIGSVDAHTEHMKKFGIKFKFLRHRTLYKSIRTNLLVEDHKDLNEENLLAAMKNGNSYIVNYMTGNPFNFFAGISGKNGNNAILGEEITFSEDLKFYFRLPKIAKVSLFKDGKKVAYKRDEKGAFEINGKGNYRLEITRFGSGWIYTNNIFVV
;
A
#
# COMPACT_ATOMS: atom_id res chain seq x y z
N SER A 1 -25.79 2.32 8.77
CA SER A 1 -24.92 3.41 8.31
C SER A 1 -24.16 2.94 7.08
N GLY A 2 -23.97 3.79 6.07
CA GLY A 2 -23.18 3.47 4.86
C GLY A 2 -21.67 3.71 5.04
N ALA A 3 -21.17 3.69 6.27
CA ALA A 3 -19.77 3.96 6.56
C ALA A 3 -18.89 2.77 6.17
N ILE A 4 -17.67 3.05 5.70
CA ILE A 4 -16.64 2.03 5.43
C ILE A 4 -15.56 2.10 6.51
N GLY A 5 -15.11 0.95 6.99
CA GLY A 5 -14.15 0.81 8.09
C GLY A 5 -12.79 0.30 7.62
N PHE A 6 -11.70 0.91 8.11
CA PHE A 6 -10.34 0.42 7.87
C PHE A 6 -9.60 0.20 9.19
N ALA A 7 -8.89 -0.92 9.30
CA ALA A 7 -7.97 -1.16 10.40
C ALA A 7 -6.76 -0.23 10.27
N ALA A 8 -6.72 0.83 11.08
CA ALA A 8 -5.64 1.82 11.11
C ALA A 8 -4.41 1.27 11.84
N HIS A 9 -3.26 1.32 11.17
CA HIS A 9 -1.92 0.92 11.64
C HIS A 9 -1.92 -0.19 12.73
N PRO A 10 -2.51 -1.37 12.45
CA PRO A 10 -2.75 -2.42 13.44
C PRO A 10 -1.47 -2.99 14.05
N PHE A 11 -0.37 -2.93 13.30
CA PHE A 11 0.96 -3.36 13.73
C PHE A 11 1.91 -2.18 13.73
N GLU A 12 2.47 -1.89 14.90
CA GLU A 12 3.43 -0.80 15.08
C GLU A 12 4.74 -1.32 15.64
N LYS A 13 5.86 -1.02 14.97
CA LYS A 13 7.18 -1.27 15.57
C LYS A 13 7.71 0.01 16.19
N ARG A 14 8.46 -0.11 17.29
CA ARG A 14 9.24 0.97 17.91
C ARG A 14 10.60 0.42 18.28
N ILE A 15 11.65 1.02 17.76
CA ILE A 15 13.02 0.68 18.15
C ILE A 15 13.42 1.41 19.46
N CYS A 16 12.70 2.45 19.85
CA CYS A 16 12.91 3.16 21.11
C CYS A 16 11.65 3.08 21.97
N ASP A 17 11.79 2.55 23.18
CA ASP A 17 10.69 2.34 24.13
C ASP A 17 10.07 3.63 24.68
N LYS A 18 10.71 4.79 24.41
CA LYS A 18 10.15 6.10 24.75
C LYS A 18 8.89 6.44 23.96
N PHE A 19 8.68 5.80 22.82
CA PHE A 19 7.51 6.06 21.98
C PHE A 19 6.45 5.00 22.24
N ARG A 20 5.24 5.47 22.54
CA ARG A 20 4.08 4.59 22.76
C ARG A 20 3.76 3.78 21.50
N LYS A 21 3.28 2.56 21.75
CA LYS A 21 2.72 1.63 20.76
C LYS A 21 1.21 1.56 20.96
N TYR A 22 0.49 1.58 19.85
CA TYR A 22 -0.96 1.39 19.78
C TYR A 22 -1.26 0.16 18.92
N GLU A 23 -0.68 -0.98 19.28
CA GLU A 23 -0.89 -2.24 18.59
C GLU A 23 -2.28 -2.82 18.88
N TRP A 24 -2.90 -3.40 17.86
CA TRP A 24 -4.16 -4.13 18.03
C TRP A 24 -3.89 -5.44 18.78
N LYS A 25 -4.48 -5.58 19.96
CA LYS A 25 -4.31 -6.80 20.80
C LYS A 25 -5.19 -7.97 20.36
N LYS A 26 -6.28 -7.70 19.63
CA LYS A 26 -7.22 -8.70 19.13
C LYS A 26 -7.27 -8.64 17.61
N THR A 27 -6.74 -9.68 16.96
CA THR A 27 -6.71 -9.80 15.49
C THR A 27 -7.85 -10.65 14.94
N GLU A 28 -8.76 -11.12 15.80
CA GLU A 28 -9.95 -11.89 15.44
C GLU A 28 -11.13 -11.02 14.99
N VAL A 29 -11.00 -9.70 15.15
CA VAL A 29 -11.98 -8.74 14.64
C VAL A 29 -11.89 -8.73 13.11
N ASN A 30 -13.01 -8.93 12.43
CA ASN A 30 -13.10 -9.00 10.97
C ASN A 30 -14.14 -8.04 10.35
N ASP A 31 -14.83 -7.27 11.19
CA ASP A 31 -15.91 -6.35 10.81
C ASP A 31 -15.35 -4.99 10.38
N PHE A 32 -14.62 -5.00 9.26
CA PHE A 32 -14.06 -3.83 8.59
C PHE A 32 -13.91 -4.12 7.10
N ASP A 33 -13.84 -3.11 6.25
CA ASP A 33 -13.76 -3.26 4.80
C ASP A 33 -12.31 -3.41 4.31
N GLY A 34 -11.33 -2.81 5.01
CA GLY A 34 -9.92 -2.89 4.61
C GLY A 34 -8.91 -2.63 5.71
N ILE A 35 -7.64 -2.56 5.31
CA ILE A 35 -6.48 -2.45 6.20
C ILE A 35 -5.55 -1.36 5.70
N GLU A 36 -5.05 -0.54 6.61
CA GLU A 36 -3.98 0.41 6.31
C GLU A 36 -2.63 -0.32 6.28
N ILE A 37 -2.24 -0.85 5.12
CA ILE A 37 -0.98 -1.60 4.97
C ILE A 37 0.26 -0.70 5.05
N TRP A 38 0.13 0.60 4.78
CA TRP A 38 1.26 1.53 4.80
C TRP A 38 0.93 2.85 5.48
N ASN A 39 1.44 3.02 6.70
CA ASN A 39 1.32 4.25 7.46
C ASN A 39 2.69 4.96 7.58
N TYR A 40 2.79 6.20 7.09
CA TYR A 40 4.03 6.98 7.14
C TYR A 40 4.53 7.17 8.57
N LEU A 41 3.67 7.68 9.46
CA LEU A 41 4.07 8.09 10.80
C LEU A 41 4.54 6.88 11.63
N SER A 42 3.80 5.78 11.57
CA SER A 42 4.13 4.52 12.22
C SER A 42 5.49 3.98 11.77
N GLU A 43 5.78 4.01 10.46
CA GLU A 43 7.07 3.60 9.93
C GLU A 43 8.20 4.56 10.36
N TRP A 44 7.92 5.86 10.36
CA TRP A 44 8.88 6.91 10.74
C TRP A 44 9.26 6.82 12.22
N ILE A 45 8.28 6.86 13.13
CA ILE A 45 8.50 6.74 14.58
C ILE A 45 9.16 5.39 14.88
N GLY A 46 8.77 4.33 14.17
CA GLY A 46 9.34 3.01 14.36
C GLY A 46 10.86 2.95 14.18
N LYS A 47 11.43 3.85 13.36
CA LYS A 47 12.89 3.92 13.09
C LYS A 47 13.62 4.96 13.94
N MET A 48 12.91 5.74 14.75
CA MET A 48 13.49 6.83 15.51
C MET A 48 14.23 6.37 16.76
N LYS A 49 15.51 6.73 16.82
CA LYS A 49 16.38 6.66 18.00
C LYS A 49 16.82 8.09 18.33
N PRO A 50 16.16 8.79 19.27
CA PRO A 50 16.34 10.24 19.48
C PRO A 50 17.79 10.69 19.67
N LYS A 51 18.61 9.87 20.33
CA LYS A 51 20.04 10.14 20.57
C LYS A 51 20.95 9.85 19.38
N LEU A 52 20.58 8.93 18.49
CA LEU A 52 21.46 8.47 17.40
C LEU A 52 21.11 9.09 16.05
N ASN A 53 19.83 9.08 15.66
CA ASN A 53 19.39 9.52 14.33
C ASN A 53 18.28 10.58 14.38
N GLY A 54 17.84 11.01 15.57
CA GLY A 54 16.69 11.90 15.74
C GLY A 54 16.77 13.21 14.94
N ILE A 55 17.89 13.93 15.03
CA ILE A 55 18.10 15.17 14.26
C ILE A 55 18.05 14.89 12.75
N PHE A 56 18.74 13.84 12.31
CA PHE A 56 18.83 13.51 10.89
C PHE A 56 17.46 13.11 10.31
N MET A 57 16.64 12.39 11.08
CA MET A 57 15.25 12.08 10.72
C MET A 57 14.34 13.32 10.70
N VAL A 58 14.58 14.30 11.58
CA VAL A 58 13.86 15.57 11.57
C VAL A 58 14.18 16.39 10.33
N ILE A 59 15.46 16.42 9.92
CA ILE A 59 15.93 17.17 8.73
C ILE A 59 15.52 16.46 7.43
N PHE A 60 15.63 15.13 7.39
CA PHE A 60 15.36 14.31 6.21
C PHE A 60 14.29 13.22 6.46
N PRO A 61 13.04 13.60 6.80
CA PRO A 61 12.04 12.65 7.29
C PRO A 61 11.65 11.59 6.27
N THR A 62 11.68 11.94 4.99
CA THR A 62 11.26 11.05 3.89
C THR A 62 12.27 9.95 3.56
N LEU A 63 13.56 10.10 3.93
CA LEU A 63 14.59 9.07 3.69
C LEU A 63 14.37 7.79 4.51
N PHE A 64 13.52 7.87 5.53
CA PHE A 64 13.25 6.79 6.47
C PHE A 64 12.03 5.97 6.10
N ILE A 65 11.26 6.37 5.09
CA ILE A 65 10.10 5.62 4.60
C ILE A 65 10.56 4.72 3.48
N ARG A 66 10.53 3.41 3.74
CA ARG A 66 11.06 2.40 2.83
C ARG A 66 9.97 1.49 2.32
N LYS A 67 9.23 0.80 3.19
CA LYS A 67 8.22 -0.19 2.78
C LYS A 67 7.28 -0.51 3.93
N PRO A 68 6.05 -0.99 3.63
CA PRO A 68 5.17 -1.61 4.61
C PRO A 68 5.89 -2.64 5.49
N PHE A 69 5.46 -2.75 6.75
CA PHE A 69 5.91 -3.83 7.60
C PHE A 69 5.48 -5.19 7.03
N ARG A 70 6.29 -6.23 7.20
CA ARG A 70 5.94 -7.55 6.64
C ARG A 70 4.79 -8.17 7.41
N GLU A 71 4.69 -7.89 8.70
CA GLU A 71 3.63 -8.37 9.59
C GLU A 71 2.24 -7.93 9.12
N ILE A 72 2.09 -6.66 8.72
CA ILE A 72 0.80 -6.15 8.25
C ILE A 72 0.40 -6.73 6.89
N LEU A 73 1.38 -6.93 5.99
CA LEU A 73 1.16 -7.62 4.72
C LEU A 73 0.73 -9.08 4.97
N ASN A 74 1.42 -9.79 5.87
CA ASN A 74 1.08 -11.18 6.20
C ASN A 74 -0.33 -11.30 6.82
N TRP A 75 -0.75 -10.35 7.64
CA TRP A 75 -2.11 -10.33 8.18
C TRP A 75 -3.16 -10.05 7.09
N TRP A 76 -2.89 -9.08 6.22
CA TRP A 76 -3.72 -8.80 5.06
C TRP A 76 -3.82 -10.01 4.11
N ASP A 77 -2.71 -10.72 3.90
CA ASP A 77 -2.65 -11.97 3.14
C ASP A 77 -3.54 -13.04 3.76
N LYS A 78 -3.39 -13.28 5.08
CA LYS A 78 -4.21 -14.26 5.81
C LYS A 78 -5.70 -14.00 5.62
N LEU A 79 -6.14 -12.74 5.83
CA LEU A 79 -7.56 -12.38 5.72
C LEU A 79 -8.11 -12.61 4.31
N ASN A 80 -7.34 -12.32 3.26
CA ASN A 80 -7.79 -12.53 1.89
C ASN A 80 -7.76 -14.00 1.47
N ILE A 81 -6.81 -14.80 1.97
CA ILE A 81 -6.80 -16.26 1.79
C ILE A 81 -8.04 -16.89 2.44
N GLU A 82 -8.49 -16.36 3.58
CA GLU A 82 -9.75 -16.74 4.24
C GLU A 82 -11.01 -16.20 3.54
N GLY A 83 -10.87 -15.59 2.36
CA GLY A 83 -11.98 -15.09 1.55
C GLY A 83 -12.64 -13.81 2.09
N LYS A 84 -11.99 -13.08 3.02
CA LYS A 84 -12.58 -11.88 3.64
C LYS A 84 -12.57 -10.64 2.75
N ARG A 85 -11.87 -10.68 1.61
CA ARG A 85 -11.77 -9.62 0.58
C ARG A 85 -11.51 -8.24 1.18
N LYS A 86 -10.47 -8.14 2.00
CA LYS A 86 -10.10 -6.87 2.66
C LYS A 86 -9.28 -6.03 1.69
N SER A 87 -9.70 -4.80 1.44
CA SER A 87 -8.91 -3.85 0.65
C SER A 87 -7.72 -3.32 1.44
N ALA A 88 -6.74 -2.75 0.74
CA ALA A 88 -5.55 -2.16 1.28
C ALA A 88 -5.50 -0.67 0.96
N ILE A 89 -5.11 0.14 1.95
CA ILE A 89 -4.86 1.57 1.81
C ILE A 89 -3.49 1.95 2.39
N GLY A 90 -3.00 3.10 2.00
CA GLY A 90 -1.88 3.77 2.65
C GLY A 90 -2.21 5.20 3.00
N SER A 91 -1.70 5.65 4.15
CA SER A 91 -1.92 7.01 4.66
C SER A 91 -0.65 7.57 5.33
N VAL A 92 -0.75 8.83 5.74
CA VAL A 92 0.37 9.58 6.33
C VAL A 92 0.23 9.84 7.82
N ASP A 93 -0.98 9.71 8.37
CA ASP A 93 -1.31 10.01 9.76
C ASP A 93 -0.68 11.34 10.25
N ALA A 94 -1.10 12.44 9.62
CA ALA A 94 -0.34 13.68 9.62
C ALA A 94 -0.41 14.44 10.95
N HIS A 95 0.69 14.36 11.71
CA HIS A 95 0.92 15.12 12.95
C HIS A 95 2.13 16.03 12.78
N THR A 96 1.89 17.34 12.62
CA THR A 96 2.99 18.31 12.52
C THR A 96 3.62 18.52 13.89
N GLU A 97 4.93 18.31 13.98
CA GLU A 97 5.65 18.33 15.25
C GLU A 97 6.70 19.44 15.33
N HIS A 98 7.00 19.83 16.57
CA HIS A 98 7.92 20.90 16.90
C HIS A 98 9.01 20.40 17.85
N MET A 99 10.28 20.69 17.53
CA MET A 99 11.41 20.39 18.40
C MET A 99 12.28 21.64 18.54
N LYS A 100 12.78 21.93 19.75
CA LYS A 100 13.81 22.95 19.96
C LYS A 100 15.13 22.24 20.31
N LYS A 101 16.19 22.50 19.54
CA LYS A 101 17.52 21.96 19.82
C LYS A 101 18.59 23.00 19.49
N PHE A 102 19.55 23.20 20.40
CA PHE A 102 20.60 24.23 20.27
C PHE A 102 20.05 25.64 20.01
N GLY A 103 18.94 26.02 20.65
CA GLY A 103 18.30 27.32 20.45
C GLY A 103 17.44 27.43 19.16
N ILE A 104 17.60 26.51 18.21
CA ILE A 104 16.87 26.50 16.93
C ILE A 104 15.57 25.70 17.06
N LYS A 105 14.47 26.24 16.54
CA LYS A 105 13.17 25.54 16.43
C LYS A 105 13.07 24.83 15.09
N PHE A 106 12.98 23.50 15.12
CA PHE A 106 12.72 22.65 13.98
C PHE A 106 11.25 22.28 13.92
N LYS A 107 10.59 22.59 12.80
CA LYS A 107 9.23 22.13 12.47
C LYS A 107 9.34 21.01 11.44
N PHE A 108 8.94 19.80 11.81
CA PHE A 108 9.06 18.58 11.00
C PHE A 108 7.70 17.88 10.87
N LEU A 109 7.62 16.85 10.02
CA LEU A 109 6.35 16.20 9.66
C LEU A 109 5.28 17.18 9.14
N ARG A 110 5.72 18.22 8.41
CA ARG A 110 4.81 19.23 7.86
C ARG A 110 3.84 18.59 6.87
N HIS A 111 2.56 18.96 6.94
CA HIS A 111 1.51 18.48 6.01
C HIS A 111 1.93 18.53 4.53
N ARG A 112 2.55 19.63 4.07
CA ARG A 112 3.02 19.77 2.68
C ARG A 112 3.99 18.65 2.25
N THR A 113 4.84 18.19 3.17
CA THR A 113 5.79 17.10 2.92
C THR A 113 5.08 15.75 3.01
N LEU A 114 4.28 15.55 4.06
CA LEU A 114 3.55 14.30 4.28
C LEU A 114 2.60 13.99 3.13
N TYR A 115 1.76 14.95 2.73
CA TYR A 115 0.82 14.77 1.62
C TYR A 115 1.50 14.53 0.27
N LYS A 116 2.83 14.66 0.14
CA LYS A 116 3.59 14.30 -1.06
C LYS A 116 4.27 12.93 -0.96
N SER A 117 3.94 12.12 0.04
CA SER A 117 4.57 10.82 0.31
C SER A 117 3.67 9.64 -0.02
N ILE A 118 3.08 8.98 0.97
CA ILE A 118 2.19 7.83 0.78
C ILE A 118 0.79 8.33 0.43
N ARG A 119 0.22 7.82 -0.65
CA ARG A 119 -1.18 8.07 -1.02
C ARG A 119 -1.84 6.80 -1.55
N THR A 120 -3.13 6.70 -1.31
CA THR A 120 -4.00 5.72 -1.98
C THR A 120 -4.58 6.37 -3.24
N ASN A 121 -4.37 5.75 -4.39
CA ASN A 121 -4.90 6.19 -5.67
C ASN A 121 -6.10 5.31 -6.02
N LEU A 122 -7.26 5.92 -6.24
CA LEU A 122 -8.49 5.20 -6.59
C LEU A 122 -8.60 5.04 -8.11
N LEU A 123 -9.15 3.91 -8.52
CA LEU A 123 -9.55 3.61 -9.88
C LEU A 123 -11.07 3.75 -9.92
N VAL A 124 -11.54 4.74 -10.66
CA VAL A 124 -12.98 4.99 -10.88
C VAL A 124 -13.18 4.98 -12.38
N GLU A 125 -14.23 4.29 -12.83
CA GLU A 125 -14.56 4.19 -14.24
C GLU A 125 -14.91 5.57 -14.82
N ASP A 126 -14.46 5.85 -16.05
CA ASP A 126 -14.56 7.18 -16.66
C ASP A 126 -16.00 7.71 -16.79
N HIS A 127 -17.00 6.82 -16.81
CA HIS A 127 -18.41 7.18 -16.92
C HIS A 127 -19.09 7.42 -15.55
N LYS A 128 -18.38 7.20 -14.43
CA LYS A 128 -18.90 7.41 -13.08
C LYS A 128 -18.48 8.79 -12.57
N ASP A 129 -19.42 9.48 -11.92
CA ASP A 129 -19.13 10.74 -11.24
C ASP A 129 -18.18 10.51 -10.05
N LEU A 130 -17.29 11.47 -9.81
CA LEU A 130 -16.40 11.51 -8.64
C LEU A 130 -17.13 12.01 -7.40
N ASN A 131 -18.23 11.33 -7.04
CA ASN A 131 -19.03 11.60 -5.84
C ASN A 131 -18.58 10.71 -4.67
N GLU A 132 -19.05 11.05 -3.45
CA GLU A 132 -18.67 10.33 -2.23
C GLU A 132 -18.96 8.83 -2.32
N GLU A 133 -20.15 8.44 -2.82
CA GLU A 133 -20.57 7.06 -2.93
C GLU A 133 -19.62 6.22 -3.79
N ASN A 134 -19.30 6.69 -5.00
CA ASN A 134 -18.41 5.98 -5.93
C ASN A 134 -16.98 5.89 -5.39
N LEU A 135 -16.49 6.94 -4.71
CA LEU A 135 -15.16 6.94 -4.12
C LEU A 135 -15.06 5.98 -2.94
N LEU A 136 -16.09 5.95 -2.07
CA LEU A 136 -16.16 5.00 -0.95
C LEU A 136 -16.28 3.56 -1.45
N ALA A 137 -17.06 3.31 -2.51
CA ALA A 137 -17.17 2.00 -3.13
C ALA A 137 -15.82 1.53 -3.72
N ALA A 138 -15.11 2.39 -4.45
CA ALA A 138 -13.79 2.07 -5.00
C ALA A 138 -12.77 1.76 -3.89
N MET A 139 -12.80 2.52 -2.78
CA MET A 139 -11.98 2.25 -1.60
C MET A 139 -12.31 0.90 -0.96
N LYS A 140 -13.60 0.63 -0.72
CA LYS A 140 -14.09 -0.60 -0.11
C LYS A 140 -13.73 -1.83 -0.94
N ASN A 141 -13.97 -1.79 -2.24
CA ASN A 141 -13.74 -2.91 -3.14
C ASN A 141 -12.25 -3.13 -3.45
N GLY A 142 -11.38 -2.18 -3.08
CA GLY A 142 -9.96 -2.26 -3.40
C GLY A 142 -9.67 -1.94 -4.87
N ASN A 143 -10.53 -1.16 -5.54
CA ASN A 143 -10.23 -0.52 -6.82
C ASN A 143 -9.23 0.62 -6.59
N SER A 144 -8.04 0.29 -6.10
CA SER A 144 -7.04 1.26 -5.70
C SER A 144 -5.65 0.64 -5.57
N TYR A 145 -4.64 1.50 -5.56
CA TYR A 145 -3.25 1.14 -5.31
C TYR A 145 -2.54 2.19 -4.46
N ILE A 146 -1.60 1.75 -3.64
CA ILE A 146 -0.83 2.59 -2.73
C ILE A 146 0.46 2.99 -3.41
N VAL A 147 0.80 4.28 -3.34
CA VAL A 147 2.02 4.82 -3.95
C VAL A 147 2.83 5.61 -2.95
N ASN A 148 4.14 5.36 -2.93
CA ASN A 148 5.12 6.22 -2.32
C ASN A 148 5.66 7.23 -3.36
N TYR A 149 5.08 8.42 -3.37
CA TYR A 149 5.43 9.50 -4.29
C TYR A 149 6.85 10.04 -4.08
N MET A 150 7.48 9.77 -2.93
CA MET A 150 8.89 10.09 -2.72
C MET A 150 9.82 9.19 -3.54
N THR A 151 9.34 8.01 -3.95
CA THR A 151 10.09 7.09 -4.81
C THR A 151 9.83 7.36 -6.31
N GLY A 152 8.67 7.93 -6.65
CA GLY A 152 8.35 8.39 -7.99
C GLY A 152 6.86 8.63 -8.22
N ASN A 153 6.54 9.49 -9.19
CA ASN A 153 5.16 9.71 -9.64
C ASN A 153 4.69 8.50 -10.49
N PRO A 154 3.50 7.91 -10.23
CA PRO A 154 2.98 6.73 -10.93
C PRO A 154 2.28 7.07 -12.26
N PHE A 155 2.68 8.13 -12.96
CA PHE A 155 2.05 8.53 -14.23
C PHE A 155 1.98 7.37 -15.23
N ASN A 156 0.84 7.17 -15.89
CA ASN A 156 0.57 6.04 -16.81
C ASN A 156 0.80 4.65 -16.18
N PHE A 157 0.71 4.54 -14.85
CA PHE A 157 0.69 3.25 -14.19
C PHE A 157 -0.57 2.47 -14.58
N PHE A 158 -0.39 1.20 -14.93
CA PHE A 158 -1.47 0.26 -15.19
C PHE A 158 -1.10 -1.10 -14.61
N ALA A 159 -2.09 -1.79 -14.08
CA ALA A 159 -2.00 -3.14 -13.56
C ALA A 159 -3.37 -3.82 -13.65
N GLY A 160 -3.43 -4.99 -14.28
CA GLY A 160 -4.68 -5.75 -14.45
C GLY A 160 -4.42 -7.17 -14.94
N ILE A 161 -5.39 -8.06 -14.75
CA ILE A 161 -5.36 -9.41 -15.32
C ILE A 161 -6.23 -9.43 -16.56
N SER A 162 -5.73 -10.06 -17.62
CA SER A 162 -6.46 -10.20 -18.89
C SER A 162 -6.14 -11.54 -19.54
N GLY A 163 -7.15 -12.15 -20.17
CA GLY A 163 -7.04 -13.31 -21.04
C GLY A 163 -7.57 -13.01 -22.44
N LYS A 164 -7.75 -14.06 -23.24
CA LYS A 164 -8.42 -14.03 -24.53
C LYS A 164 -9.91 -13.70 -24.35
N ASN A 165 -10.54 -13.31 -25.45
CA ASN A 165 -11.98 -13.05 -25.54
C ASN A 165 -12.51 -11.96 -24.57
N GLY A 166 -11.65 -11.03 -24.15
CA GLY A 166 -12.07 -9.88 -23.35
C GLY A 166 -12.29 -10.17 -21.86
N ASN A 167 -11.87 -11.35 -21.36
CA ASN A 167 -11.91 -11.65 -19.94
C ASN A 167 -10.85 -10.83 -19.20
N ASN A 168 -11.26 -9.75 -18.53
CA ASN A 168 -10.37 -8.77 -17.90
C ASN A 168 -10.85 -8.45 -16.49
N ALA A 169 -9.91 -8.17 -15.60
CA ALA A 169 -10.18 -7.66 -14.27
C ALA A 169 -9.11 -6.65 -13.84
N ILE A 170 -9.56 -5.60 -13.15
CA ILE A 170 -8.68 -4.63 -12.49
C ILE A 170 -8.57 -4.93 -10.98
N LEU A 171 -7.78 -4.11 -10.28
CA LEU A 171 -7.56 -4.23 -8.85
C LEU A 171 -8.89 -4.25 -8.09
N GLY A 172 -9.04 -5.15 -7.12
CA GLY A 172 -10.25 -5.32 -6.32
C GLY A 172 -11.31 -6.23 -6.94
N GLU A 173 -11.20 -6.55 -8.23
CA GLU A 173 -12.18 -7.37 -8.94
C GLU A 173 -11.86 -8.86 -8.92
N GLU A 174 -12.86 -9.64 -9.34
CA GLU A 174 -12.79 -11.08 -9.48
C GLU A 174 -12.72 -11.48 -10.96
N ILE A 175 -11.96 -12.55 -11.24
CA ILE A 175 -11.87 -13.15 -12.57
C ILE A 175 -11.81 -14.67 -12.46
N THR A 176 -12.56 -15.37 -13.29
CA THR A 176 -12.51 -16.84 -13.35
C THR A 176 -11.20 -17.29 -13.97
N PHE A 177 -10.53 -18.25 -13.33
CA PHE A 177 -9.27 -18.81 -13.82
C PHE A 177 -9.40 -19.41 -15.22
N SER A 178 -8.47 -19.03 -16.10
CA SER A 178 -8.19 -19.70 -17.37
C SER A 178 -6.68 -19.72 -17.63
N GLU A 179 -6.20 -20.69 -18.41
CA GLU A 179 -4.76 -20.92 -18.63
C GLU A 179 -4.06 -19.79 -19.40
N ASP A 180 -4.83 -18.94 -20.06
CA ASP A 180 -4.36 -17.82 -20.87
C ASP A 180 -4.33 -16.49 -20.11
N LEU A 181 -4.74 -16.47 -18.84
CA LEU A 181 -4.68 -15.27 -18.01
C LEU A 181 -3.25 -14.82 -17.77
N LYS A 182 -3.01 -13.52 -17.95
CA LYS A 182 -1.76 -12.87 -17.58
C LYS A 182 -2.00 -11.63 -16.75
N PHE A 183 -1.15 -11.40 -15.75
CA PHE A 183 -1.09 -10.16 -15.00
C PHE A 183 -0.21 -9.16 -15.74
N TYR A 184 -0.82 -8.20 -16.42
CA TYR A 184 -0.14 -7.13 -17.14
C TYR A 184 0.20 -5.97 -16.22
N PHE A 185 1.32 -5.32 -16.51
CA PHE A 185 1.72 -4.08 -15.85
C PHE A 185 2.42 -3.11 -16.80
N ARG A 186 2.27 -1.82 -16.50
CA ARG A 186 3.02 -0.72 -17.10
C ARG A 186 3.38 0.30 -16.03
N LEU A 187 4.62 0.79 -16.08
CA LEU A 187 5.22 1.74 -15.16
C LEU A 187 5.82 2.92 -15.96
N PRO A 188 5.95 4.10 -15.35
CA PRO A 188 6.63 5.23 -15.99
C PRO A 188 8.15 5.08 -16.08
N LYS A 189 8.74 4.17 -15.30
CA LYS A 189 10.19 3.90 -15.25
C LYS A 189 10.44 2.44 -14.87
N ILE A 190 11.57 1.90 -15.32
CA ILE A 190 12.05 0.57 -14.95
C ILE A 190 12.12 0.44 -13.42
N ALA A 191 11.48 -0.60 -12.90
CA ALA A 191 11.52 -0.96 -11.49
C ALA A 191 11.52 -2.48 -11.33
N LYS A 192 11.73 -2.96 -10.09
CA LYS A 192 11.56 -4.37 -9.78
C LYS A 192 10.08 -4.60 -9.45
N VAL A 193 9.39 -5.31 -10.33
CA VAL A 193 7.99 -5.72 -10.20
C VAL A 193 7.96 -7.15 -9.70
N SER A 194 7.35 -7.38 -8.54
CA SER A 194 7.22 -8.73 -7.97
C SER A 194 5.75 -9.13 -7.97
N LEU A 195 5.44 -10.27 -8.58
CA LEU A 195 4.12 -10.88 -8.51
C LEU A 195 4.01 -11.70 -7.22
N PHE A 196 2.96 -11.43 -6.45
CA PHE A 196 2.60 -12.18 -5.27
C PHE A 196 1.30 -12.94 -5.53
N LYS A 197 1.25 -14.18 -5.07
CA LYS A 197 0.07 -15.05 -4.99
C LYS A 197 -0.10 -15.48 -3.54
N ASP A 198 -1.23 -15.16 -2.93
CA ASP A 198 -1.55 -15.57 -1.54
C ASP A 198 -0.41 -15.25 -0.56
N GLY A 199 0.10 -14.02 -0.64
CA GLY A 199 1.22 -13.52 0.18
C GLY A 199 2.60 -14.07 -0.15
N LYS A 200 2.72 -15.01 -1.08
CA LYS A 200 4.00 -15.57 -1.53
C LYS A 200 4.43 -14.95 -2.84
N LYS A 201 5.66 -14.44 -2.90
CA LYS A 201 6.27 -13.97 -4.14
C LYS A 201 6.51 -15.16 -5.07
N VAL A 202 5.81 -15.21 -6.20
CA VAL A 202 5.90 -16.32 -7.17
C VAL A 202 6.77 -15.99 -8.38
N ALA A 203 6.88 -14.71 -8.75
CA ALA A 203 7.72 -14.26 -9.86
C ALA A 203 8.19 -12.83 -9.64
N TYR A 204 9.21 -12.41 -10.39
CA TYR A 204 9.57 -11.00 -10.50
C TYR A 204 10.17 -10.68 -11.87
N LYS A 205 10.07 -9.41 -12.27
CA LYS A 205 10.71 -8.84 -13.46
C LYS A 205 11.34 -7.51 -13.08
N ARG A 206 12.38 -7.11 -13.81
CA ARG A 206 12.94 -5.75 -13.74
C ARG A 206 12.70 -5.08 -15.07
N ASP A 207 11.55 -4.43 -15.18
CA ASP A 207 11.07 -3.86 -16.43
C ASP A 207 10.17 -2.65 -16.12
N GLU A 208 9.85 -1.86 -17.14
CA GLU A 208 8.81 -0.83 -17.10
C GLU A 208 7.48 -1.32 -17.64
N LYS A 209 7.45 -2.40 -18.43
CA LYS A 209 6.21 -3.01 -18.92
C LYS A 209 6.37 -4.51 -19.06
N GLY A 210 5.27 -5.24 -18.96
CA GLY A 210 5.31 -6.68 -19.18
C GLY A 210 4.09 -7.38 -18.63
N ALA A 211 4.19 -8.71 -18.57
CA ALA A 211 3.16 -9.55 -18.01
C ALA A 211 3.76 -10.74 -17.27
N PHE A 212 2.99 -11.31 -16.33
CA PHE A 212 3.26 -12.58 -15.67
C PHE A 212 2.15 -13.57 -15.99
N GLU A 213 2.49 -14.84 -16.22
CA GLU A 213 1.49 -15.90 -16.35
C GLU A 213 0.78 -16.14 -15.00
N ILE A 214 -0.53 -16.38 -15.06
CA ILE A 214 -1.34 -16.78 -13.91
C ILE A 214 -1.49 -18.30 -13.94
N ASN A 215 -0.89 -18.98 -12.96
CA ASN A 215 -0.80 -20.47 -12.96
C ASN A 215 -1.82 -21.13 -12.02
N GLY A 216 -2.96 -20.48 -11.76
CA GLY A 216 -4.05 -21.04 -10.98
C GLY A 216 -4.79 -20.01 -10.13
N LYS A 217 -5.83 -20.47 -9.42
CA LYS A 217 -6.65 -19.68 -8.51
C LYS A 217 -5.85 -19.12 -7.33
N GLY A 218 -6.26 -17.97 -6.81
CA GLY A 218 -5.64 -17.29 -5.66
C GLY A 218 -5.75 -15.77 -5.73
N ASN A 219 -5.20 -15.12 -4.71
CA ASN A 219 -5.17 -13.66 -4.61
C ASN A 219 -3.87 -13.13 -5.20
N TYR A 220 -3.95 -12.34 -6.28
CA TYR A 220 -2.76 -11.83 -6.96
C TYR A 220 -2.57 -10.34 -6.76
N ARG A 221 -1.34 -9.91 -6.44
CA ARG A 221 -0.96 -8.48 -6.41
C ARG A 221 0.44 -8.25 -6.94
N LEU A 222 0.75 -6.98 -7.21
CA LEU A 222 2.10 -6.52 -7.51
C LEU A 222 2.67 -5.73 -6.32
N GLU A 223 3.88 -6.11 -5.90
CA GLU A 223 4.73 -5.29 -5.04
C GLU A 223 5.90 -4.74 -5.87
N ILE A 224 5.91 -3.42 -6.07
CA ILE A 224 6.86 -2.75 -6.95
C ILE A 224 7.86 -1.96 -6.11
N THR A 225 9.15 -2.18 -6.36
CA THR A 225 10.24 -1.53 -5.64
C THR A 225 11.21 -0.84 -6.58
N ARG A 226 11.73 0.32 -6.16
CA ARG A 226 12.72 1.11 -6.90
C ARG A 226 13.77 1.62 -5.92
N PHE A 227 15.04 1.49 -6.28
CA PHE A 227 16.19 1.87 -5.43
C PHE A 227 16.16 1.23 -4.02
N GLY A 228 15.62 0.01 -3.90
CA GLY A 228 15.50 -0.70 -2.62
C GLY A 228 14.33 -0.26 -1.73
N SER A 229 13.55 0.74 -2.16
CA SER A 229 12.34 1.22 -1.48
C SER A 229 11.08 0.75 -2.22
N GLY A 230 10.00 0.54 -1.47
CA GLY A 230 8.65 0.37 -1.99
C GLY A 230 8.22 1.59 -2.78
N TRP A 231 7.60 1.34 -3.93
CA TRP A 231 7.09 2.37 -4.81
C TRP A 231 5.57 2.25 -4.98
N ILE A 232 5.09 1.11 -5.46
CA ILE A 232 3.66 0.87 -5.72
C ILE A 232 3.27 -0.49 -5.13
N TYR A 233 2.15 -0.53 -4.42
CA TYR A 233 1.52 -1.77 -3.93
C TYR A 233 0.09 -1.78 -4.44
N THR A 234 -0.28 -2.81 -5.19
CA THR A 234 -1.66 -2.93 -5.69
C THR A 234 -2.53 -3.66 -4.67
N ASN A 235 -3.83 -3.38 -4.69
CA ASN A 235 -4.81 -4.32 -4.14
C ASN A 235 -4.77 -5.66 -4.90
N ASN A 236 -5.42 -6.67 -4.32
CA ASN A 236 -5.50 -7.99 -4.93
C ASN A 236 -6.48 -7.98 -6.11
N ILE A 237 -6.20 -8.80 -7.11
CA ILE A 237 -7.18 -9.31 -8.07
C ILE A 237 -7.47 -10.75 -7.68
N PHE A 238 -8.74 -11.10 -7.56
CA PHE A 238 -9.20 -12.40 -7.06
C PHE A 238 -9.39 -13.37 -8.22
N VAL A 239 -8.50 -14.34 -8.39
CA VAL A 239 -8.64 -15.37 -9.44
C VAL A 239 -9.35 -16.58 -8.83
N VAL A 240 -10.58 -16.85 -9.27
CA VAL A 240 -11.48 -17.86 -8.68
C VAL A 240 -11.72 -19.10 -9.54
#